data_AF-A0A1B8GCL2-F1
#
_entry.id   AF-A0A1B8GCL2-F1
#
_cell.length_a   1.000
_cell.length_b   1.000
_cell.length_c   1.000
_cell.angle_alpha   90.00
_cell.angle_beta   90.00
_cell.angle_gamma   90.00
#
_symmetry.space_group_name_H-M   'P 1'
#
loop_
_entity.id
_entity.type
_entity.pdbx_description
1 polymer ?
#
loop_
_entity_poly.entity_id
_entity_poly.type
_entity_poly.pdbx_seq_one_letter_code
_entity_poly.pdbx_strand_id
1 'polypeptide(L)'
;MSAEKFRASAESGEVPVDCHDQVLQIAYIYSDEGMWDGNGIFDVLDKLHARGWSFGQGDLKFNRTLDISYLAQIAAGFYRSNFQTDDDPLSADEFDAFYAQHHQLLNQDAWRQYYSPTFLAQATSARFYRLPDLQDLPDSSGPLGEPRQKGIGHFTKLPRWAYNAARTPKRSPTLSVATITQIALSTLQQTTLRLQKDHPSVQPYSATQASFWLKHMNIDFPGPFTKKQKHRLNEFDVFAAQGGYDIWAWEAHYSPKLWDSIEARIAPLEPDLDGTLKSEVMWCGMPDGCYVEWAARGIGWEPEVGGEEEIQFLAEIAVKETESIEVGNWDYEMRSHLLLGVMHAVFQTEREKHVEGLKQRIVESGIYDEIKVEQWIQEVRVVIEPYMQKLEVWPPTVEDRSGLLRHILTENGQLFAGWRLSDTSKEFDFQLKPKE
;
A
#
# COMPACT_ATOMS: atom_id res chain seq x y z
N MET A 1 -21.98 -22.25 -22.74
CA MET A 1 -20.96 -21.86 -23.75
C MET A 1 -19.63 -22.15 -23.10
N SER A 2 -18.63 -22.73 -23.77
CA SER A 2 -17.32 -22.91 -23.13
C SER A 2 -16.64 -21.56 -22.88
N ALA A 3 -15.78 -21.50 -21.88
CA ALA A 3 -14.97 -20.34 -21.51
C ALA A 3 -14.15 -19.83 -22.68
N GLU A 4 -13.50 -20.73 -23.43
CA GLU A 4 -12.73 -20.36 -24.63
C GLU A 4 -13.61 -19.68 -25.69
N LYS A 5 -14.82 -20.22 -25.91
CA LYS A 5 -15.75 -19.66 -26.89
C LYS A 5 -16.27 -18.30 -26.42
N PHE A 6 -16.61 -18.19 -25.13
CA PHE A 6 -17.04 -16.91 -24.55
C PHE A 6 -15.94 -15.86 -24.67
N ARG A 7 -14.71 -16.19 -24.28
CA ARG A 7 -13.54 -15.31 -24.43
C ARG A 7 -13.37 -14.86 -25.88
N ALA A 8 -13.33 -15.79 -26.84
CA ALA A 8 -13.13 -15.45 -28.25
C ALA A 8 -14.26 -14.55 -28.80
N SER A 9 -15.52 -14.81 -28.43
CA SER A 9 -16.64 -13.97 -28.82
C SER A 9 -16.62 -12.59 -28.14
N ALA A 10 -16.19 -12.50 -26.87
CA ALA A 10 -16.02 -11.23 -26.17
C ALA A 10 -14.88 -10.40 -26.78
N GLU A 11 -13.73 -11.02 -27.04
CA GLU A 11 -12.56 -10.35 -27.63
C GLU A 11 -12.78 -9.88 -29.07
N SER A 12 -13.58 -10.61 -29.85
CA SER A 12 -13.97 -10.21 -31.20
C SER A 12 -15.12 -9.18 -31.23
N GLY A 13 -15.73 -8.88 -30.08
CA GLY A 13 -16.87 -7.98 -29.96
C GLY A 13 -18.21 -8.58 -30.42
N GLU A 14 -18.27 -9.89 -30.67
CA GLU A 14 -19.53 -10.61 -30.96
C GLU A 14 -20.45 -10.63 -29.73
N VAL A 15 -19.86 -10.80 -28.54
CA VAL A 15 -20.56 -10.71 -27.25
C VAL A 15 -20.13 -9.43 -26.56
N PRO A 16 -21.06 -8.49 -26.26
CA PRO A 16 -20.72 -7.30 -25.49
C PRO A 16 -20.38 -7.69 -24.04
N VAL A 17 -19.38 -7.01 -23.49
CA VAL A 17 -19.04 -7.03 -22.07
C VAL A 17 -19.40 -5.65 -21.51
N ASP A 18 -20.67 -5.50 -21.11
CA ASP A 18 -21.28 -4.24 -20.73
C ASP A 18 -21.89 -4.24 -19.31
N CYS A 19 -21.90 -5.39 -18.63
CA CYS A 19 -22.36 -5.52 -17.26
C CYS A 19 -21.33 -6.18 -16.32
N HIS A 20 -21.57 -6.02 -15.01
CA HIS A 20 -20.69 -6.54 -13.95
C HIS A 20 -20.41 -8.04 -14.11
N ASP A 21 -21.46 -8.85 -14.29
CA ASP A 21 -21.33 -10.31 -14.37
C ASP A 21 -20.50 -10.76 -15.59
N GLN A 22 -20.57 -10.04 -16.71
CA GLN A 22 -19.76 -10.33 -17.89
C GLN A 22 -18.30 -9.95 -17.69
N VAL A 23 -18.03 -8.79 -17.06
CA VAL A 23 -16.66 -8.39 -16.69
C VAL A 23 -16.07 -9.40 -15.71
N LEU A 24 -16.87 -9.86 -14.75
CA LEU A 24 -16.48 -10.87 -13.79
C LEU A 24 -16.16 -12.22 -14.47
N GLN A 25 -16.99 -12.65 -15.42
CA GLN A 25 -16.78 -13.89 -16.16
C GLN A 25 -15.48 -13.85 -16.99
N ILE A 26 -15.24 -12.77 -17.72
CA ILE A 26 -14.02 -12.65 -18.52
C ILE A 26 -12.77 -12.48 -17.63
N ALA A 27 -12.89 -11.78 -16.51
CA ALA A 27 -11.82 -11.65 -15.52
C ALA A 27 -11.49 -13.01 -14.87
N TYR A 28 -12.50 -13.82 -14.54
CA TYR A 28 -12.31 -15.18 -14.03
C TYR A 28 -11.52 -16.05 -15.02
N ILE A 29 -11.91 -16.04 -16.31
CA ILE A 29 -11.22 -16.79 -17.37
C ILE A 29 -9.77 -16.32 -17.52
N TYR A 30 -9.53 -15.00 -17.49
CA TYR A 30 -8.16 -14.47 -17.55
C TYR A 30 -7.34 -14.77 -16.30
N SER A 31 -7.96 -14.86 -15.13
CA SER A 31 -7.28 -15.20 -13.87
C SER A 31 -6.91 -16.68 -13.81
N ASP A 32 -7.74 -17.58 -14.35
CA ASP A 32 -7.42 -19.01 -14.48
C ASP A 32 -6.11 -19.22 -15.25
N GLU A 33 -5.91 -18.49 -16.36
CA GLU A 33 -4.67 -18.52 -17.13
C GLU A 33 -3.55 -17.64 -16.55
N GLY A 34 -3.89 -16.50 -15.94
CA GLY A 34 -2.96 -15.42 -15.59
C GLY A 34 -2.33 -15.52 -14.21
N MET A 35 -2.97 -16.20 -13.25
CA MET A 35 -2.46 -16.30 -11.89
C MET A 35 -1.26 -17.25 -11.74
N TRP A 36 -0.99 -18.10 -12.73
CA TRP A 36 0.06 -19.12 -12.66
C TRP A 36 1.32 -18.77 -13.47
N ASP A 37 1.17 -18.02 -14.57
CA ASP A 37 2.24 -17.81 -15.57
C ASP A 37 2.65 -16.32 -15.77
N GLY A 38 2.17 -15.38 -14.95
CA GLY A 38 2.39 -13.93 -15.12
C GLY A 38 2.56 -13.11 -13.83
N ASN A 39 2.36 -11.78 -13.89
CA ASN A 39 2.35 -10.85 -12.75
C ASN A 39 1.00 -10.85 -11.99
N GLY A 40 0.30 -11.99 -12.01
CA GLY A 40 -0.97 -12.20 -11.33
C GLY A 40 -2.06 -11.21 -11.74
N ILE A 41 -2.76 -10.64 -10.75
CA ILE A 41 -3.92 -9.77 -10.98
C ILE A 41 -3.60 -8.50 -11.77
N PHE A 42 -2.34 -8.03 -11.78
CA PHE A 42 -1.96 -6.84 -12.56
C PHE A 42 -1.99 -7.11 -14.07
N ASP A 43 -1.55 -8.28 -14.52
CA ASP A 43 -1.62 -8.65 -15.94
C ASP A 43 -3.07 -8.81 -16.40
N VAL A 44 -3.92 -9.36 -15.53
CA VAL A 44 -5.36 -9.50 -15.80
C VAL A 44 -6.00 -8.12 -15.94
N LEU A 45 -5.69 -7.18 -15.05
CA LEU A 45 -6.17 -5.81 -15.15
C LEU A 45 -5.80 -5.18 -16.50
N ASP A 46 -4.53 -5.28 -16.92
CA ASP A 46 -4.08 -4.69 -18.17
C ASP A 46 -4.81 -5.28 -19.39
N LYS A 47 -5.09 -6.60 -19.38
CA LYS A 47 -5.90 -7.26 -20.42
C LYS A 47 -7.33 -6.71 -20.47
N LEU A 48 -7.95 -6.47 -19.31
CA LEU A 48 -9.29 -5.90 -19.21
C LEU A 48 -9.31 -4.44 -19.70
N HIS A 49 -8.42 -3.61 -19.19
CA HIS A 49 -8.33 -2.18 -19.52
C HIS A 49 -8.00 -1.94 -20.98
N ALA A 50 -7.14 -2.76 -21.59
CA ALA A 50 -6.82 -2.68 -23.03
C ALA A 50 -8.04 -2.91 -23.93
N ARG A 51 -9.08 -3.58 -23.43
CA ARG A 51 -10.34 -3.84 -24.15
C ARG A 51 -11.48 -2.91 -23.70
N GLY A 52 -11.18 -1.96 -22.81
CA GLY A 52 -12.15 -1.01 -22.29
C GLY A 52 -13.09 -1.58 -21.23
N TRP A 53 -12.74 -2.72 -20.63
CA TRP A 53 -13.51 -3.39 -19.58
C TRP A 53 -13.03 -2.95 -18.20
N SER A 54 -13.98 -2.74 -17.28
CA SER A 54 -13.75 -2.29 -15.90
C SER A 54 -14.95 -2.69 -15.06
N PHE A 55 -14.71 -3.02 -13.78
CA PHE A 55 -15.77 -3.23 -12.80
C PHE A 55 -16.37 -1.89 -12.34
N GLY A 56 -15.58 -0.82 -12.38
CA GLY A 56 -16.03 0.53 -12.09
C GLY A 56 -16.98 1.11 -13.14
N GLN A 57 -17.91 1.94 -12.68
CA GLN A 57 -18.86 2.68 -13.51
C GLN A 57 -18.78 4.18 -13.24
N GLY A 58 -19.19 5.01 -14.21
CA GLY A 58 -19.14 6.47 -14.09
C GLY A 58 -17.71 6.96 -13.79
N ASP A 59 -17.57 7.76 -12.73
CA ASP A 59 -16.29 8.33 -12.30
C ASP A 59 -15.31 7.28 -11.75
N LEU A 60 -15.79 6.06 -11.43
CA LEU A 60 -14.95 4.94 -10.99
C LEU A 60 -14.52 4.04 -12.14
N LYS A 61 -14.94 4.30 -13.38
CA LYS A 61 -14.51 3.49 -14.53
C LYS A 61 -13.00 3.57 -14.70
N PHE A 62 -12.36 2.41 -14.84
CA PHE A 62 -10.89 2.24 -14.88
C PHE A 62 -10.17 2.66 -13.59
N ASN A 63 -10.88 2.67 -12.46
CA ASN A 63 -10.24 2.86 -11.17
C ASN A 63 -9.39 1.64 -10.82
N ARG A 64 -8.06 1.81 -10.83
CA ARG A 64 -7.11 0.72 -10.61
C ARG A 64 -7.34 -0.01 -9.28
N THR A 65 -7.60 0.73 -8.20
CA THR A 65 -7.88 0.13 -6.89
C THR A 65 -9.14 -0.74 -6.92
N LEU A 66 -10.25 -0.20 -7.44
CA LEU A 66 -11.51 -0.93 -7.49
C LEU A 66 -11.40 -2.18 -8.35
N ASP A 67 -10.85 -2.06 -9.56
CA ASP A 67 -10.78 -3.17 -10.49
C ASP A 67 -9.86 -4.27 -9.97
N ILE A 68 -8.70 -3.93 -9.41
CA ILE A 68 -7.80 -4.90 -8.78
C ILE A 68 -8.44 -5.54 -7.55
N SER A 69 -9.26 -4.82 -6.78
CA SER A 69 -9.95 -5.41 -5.62
C SER A 69 -10.87 -6.57 -6.01
N TYR A 70 -11.54 -6.49 -7.16
CA TYR A 70 -12.33 -7.61 -7.68
C TYR A 70 -11.44 -8.77 -8.12
N LEU A 71 -10.31 -8.49 -8.74
CA LEU A 71 -9.34 -9.53 -9.13
C LEU A 71 -8.74 -10.24 -7.91
N ALA A 72 -8.40 -9.50 -6.86
CA ALA A 72 -7.94 -10.06 -5.59
C ALA A 72 -9.02 -10.94 -4.92
N GLN A 73 -10.29 -10.57 -5.02
CA GLN A 73 -11.41 -11.39 -4.54
C GLN A 73 -11.63 -12.67 -5.37
N ILE A 74 -11.44 -12.60 -6.70
CA ILE A 74 -11.42 -13.78 -7.57
C ILE A 74 -10.28 -14.71 -7.13
N ALA A 75 -9.08 -14.17 -6.91
CA ALA A 75 -7.93 -14.94 -6.44
C ALA A 75 -8.21 -15.61 -5.09
N ALA A 76 -8.78 -14.89 -4.12
CA ALA A 76 -9.20 -15.47 -2.85
C ALA A 76 -10.20 -16.62 -3.04
N GLY A 77 -11.18 -16.46 -3.95
CA GLY A 77 -12.10 -17.52 -4.32
C GLY A 77 -11.39 -18.77 -4.86
N PHE A 78 -10.42 -18.61 -5.77
CA PHE A 78 -9.64 -19.74 -6.28
C PHE A 78 -8.84 -20.44 -5.18
N TYR A 79 -8.21 -19.68 -4.28
CA TYR A 79 -7.46 -20.28 -3.17
C TYR A 79 -8.38 -21.05 -2.22
N ARG A 80 -9.58 -20.53 -1.93
CA ARG A 80 -10.59 -21.25 -1.14
C ARG A 80 -11.05 -22.53 -1.82
N SER A 81 -11.28 -22.49 -3.14
CA SER A 81 -11.75 -23.65 -3.89
C SER A 81 -10.66 -24.69 -4.20
N ASN A 82 -9.38 -24.34 -4.23
CA ASN A 82 -8.30 -25.26 -4.62
C ASN A 82 -7.48 -25.79 -3.43
N PHE A 83 -7.41 -25.04 -2.31
CA PHE A 83 -6.59 -25.44 -1.15
C PHE A 83 -7.42 -25.83 0.08
N GLN A 84 -8.72 -25.53 0.11
CA GLN A 84 -9.60 -25.87 1.25
C GLN A 84 -10.53 -27.05 0.96
N THR A 85 -10.52 -27.59 -0.26
CA THR A 85 -11.25 -28.81 -0.66
C THR A 85 -10.29 -29.82 -1.29
N ASP A 86 -10.58 -31.11 -1.14
CA ASP A 86 -9.83 -32.21 -1.80
C ASP A 86 -10.29 -32.42 -3.27
N ASP A 87 -11.02 -31.46 -3.83
CA ASP A 87 -11.61 -31.55 -5.17
C ASP A 87 -10.59 -31.15 -6.25
N ASP A 88 -10.86 -31.54 -7.49
CA ASP A 88 -10.05 -31.10 -8.63
C ASP A 88 -10.06 -29.56 -8.74
N PRO A 89 -8.94 -28.93 -9.17
CA PRO A 89 -8.89 -27.49 -9.35
C PRO A 89 -10.00 -27.00 -10.29
N LEU A 90 -10.64 -25.89 -9.93
CA LEU A 90 -11.68 -25.30 -10.78
C LEU A 90 -11.12 -24.95 -12.15
N SER A 91 -11.84 -25.33 -13.19
CA SER A 91 -11.54 -25.01 -14.59
C SER A 91 -12.22 -23.72 -15.04
N ALA A 92 -11.70 -23.07 -16.07
CA ALA A 92 -12.32 -21.89 -16.68
C ALA A 92 -13.82 -22.04 -17.06
N ASP A 93 -14.29 -23.27 -17.33
CA ASP A 93 -15.68 -23.56 -17.68
C ASP A 93 -16.65 -23.54 -16.48
N GLU A 94 -16.15 -23.50 -15.24
CA GLU A 94 -16.94 -23.65 -14.01
C GLU A 94 -17.33 -22.31 -13.36
N PHE A 95 -17.31 -21.22 -14.13
CA PHE A 95 -17.64 -19.87 -13.66
C PHE A 95 -18.97 -19.80 -12.88
N ASP A 96 -20.04 -20.44 -13.36
CA ASP A 96 -21.36 -20.35 -12.72
C ASP A 96 -21.34 -20.98 -11.31
N ALA A 97 -20.63 -22.10 -11.15
CA ALA A 97 -20.48 -22.76 -9.85
C ALA A 97 -19.60 -21.93 -8.92
N PHE A 98 -18.48 -21.41 -9.44
CA PHE A 98 -17.58 -20.51 -8.71
C PHE A 98 -18.31 -19.26 -8.23
N TYR A 99 -19.08 -18.61 -9.10
CA TYR A 99 -19.83 -17.41 -8.77
C TYR A 99 -20.92 -17.69 -7.73
N ALA A 100 -21.65 -18.80 -7.86
CA ALA A 100 -22.65 -19.19 -6.87
C ALA A 100 -22.03 -19.44 -5.48
N GLN A 101 -20.85 -20.06 -5.42
CA GLN A 101 -20.14 -20.33 -4.17
C GLN A 101 -19.59 -19.05 -3.52
N HIS A 102 -19.03 -18.14 -4.32
CA HIS A 102 -18.31 -16.94 -3.83
C HIS A 102 -19.08 -15.63 -4.05
N HIS A 103 -20.40 -15.69 -4.26
CA HIS A 103 -21.23 -14.55 -4.63
C HIS A 103 -21.08 -13.35 -3.68
N GLN A 104 -20.89 -13.58 -2.37
CA GLN A 104 -20.71 -12.52 -1.39
C GLN A 104 -19.45 -11.67 -1.63
N LEU A 105 -18.39 -12.28 -2.18
CA LEU A 105 -17.15 -11.59 -2.56
C LEU A 105 -17.26 -10.92 -3.93
N LEU A 106 -18.09 -11.47 -4.84
CA LEU A 106 -18.01 -11.14 -6.25
C LEU A 106 -19.18 -10.31 -6.77
N ASN A 107 -20.21 -10.07 -5.98
CA ASN A 107 -21.34 -9.23 -6.39
C ASN A 107 -20.91 -7.77 -6.65
N GLN A 108 -21.72 -7.05 -7.44
CA GLN A 108 -21.45 -5.67 -7.88
C GLN A 108 -21.26 -4.66 -6.74
N ASP A 109 -21.82 -4.92 -5.56
CA ASP A 109 -21.71 -4.03 -4.39
C ASP A 109 -20.72 -4.55 -3.33
N ALA A 110 -20.04 -5.68 -3.57
CA ALA A 110 -19.14 -6.32 -2.61
C ALA A 110 -18.04 -5.36 -2.13
N TRP A 111 -17.49 -4.55 -3.05
CA TRP A 111 -16.44 -3.58 -2.76
C TRP A 111 -16.81 -2.59 -1.64
N ARG A 112 -18.10 -2.31 -1.43
CA ARG A 112 -18.59 -1.33 -0.43
C ARG A 112 -18.34 -1.77 1.01
N GLN A 113 -18.08 -3.05 1.23
CA GLN A 113 -17.66 -3.56 2.54
C GLN A 113 -16.20 -3.23 2.83
N TYR A 114 -15.38 -3.10 1.78
CA TYR A 114 -13.93 -2.94 1.86
C TYR A 114 -13.48 -1.49 1.70
N TYR A 115 -14.13 -0.74 0.82
CA TYR A 115 -13.72 0.61 0.47
C TYR A 115 -14.80 1.65 0.75
N SER A 116 -14.38 2.80 1.27
CA SER A 116 -15.22 3.99 1.26
C SER A 116 -15.30 4.62 -0.14
N PRO A 117 -16.45 5.18 -0.56
CA PRO A 117 -16.56 5.87 -1.84
C PRO A 117 -15.60 7.06 -1.95
N THR A 118 -15.35 7.76 -0.85
CA THR A 118 -14.43 8.92 -0.80
C THR A 118 -12.99 8.50 -1.03
N PHE A 119 -12.57 7.34 -0.52
CA PHE A 119 -11.24 6.77 -0.76
C PHE A 119 -11.04 6.36 -2.23
N LEU A 120 -12.02 5.70 -2.85
CA LEU A 120 -11.94 5.33 -4.26
C LEU A 120 -11.98 6.54 -5.20
N ALA A 121 -12.69 7.61 -4.84
CA ALA A 121 -12.76 8.83 -5.63
C ALA A 121 -11.44 9.63 -5.65
N GLN A 122 -10.45 9.27 -4.84
CA GLN A 122 -9.14 9.91 -4.85
C GLN A 122 -8.38 9.58 -6.14
N ALA A 123 -7.69 10.58 -6.70
CA ALA A 123 -6.85 10.41 -7.89
C ALA A 123 -5.76 9.34 -7.68
N THR A 124 -5.23 9.23 -6.46
CA THR A 124 -4.23 8.22 -6.09
C THR A 124 -4.79 6.80 -6.22
N SER A 125 -6.01 6.54 -5.74
CA SER A 125 -6.65 5.22 -5.81
C SER A 125 -7.07 4.85 -7.23
N ALA A 126 -7.39 5.85 -8.06
CA ALA A 126 -7.66 5.64 -9.48
C ALA A 126 -6.40 5.21 -10.27
N ARG A 127 -5.22 5.74 -9.89
CA ARG A 127 -3.94 5.52 -10.58
C ARG A 127 -3.12 4.35 -10.04
N PHE A 128 -3.20 4.11 -8.74
CA PHE A 128 -2.42 3.09 -8.04
C PHE A 128 -3.35 2.14 -7.28
N TYR A 129 -2.92 0.89 -7.16
CA TYR A 129 -3.55 -0.08 -6.29
C TYR A 129 -3.26 0.23 -4.83
N ARG A 130 -4.32 0.30 -4.02
CA ARG A 130 -4.24 0.49 -2.57
C ARG A 130 -5.10 -0.53 -1.86
N LEU A 131 -4.67 -0.96 -0.68
CA LEU A 131 -5.48 -1.83 0.17
C LEU A 131 -6.75 -1.12 0.64
N PRO A 132 -7.81 -1.88 0.97
CA PRO A 132 -9.04 -1.39 1.59
C PRO A 132 -8.82 -0.45 2.78
N ASP A 133 -9.70 0.54 2.95
CA ASP A 133 -9.68 1.45 4.10
C ASP A 133 -10.65 1.05 5.23
N LEU A 134 -11.67 0.23 4.95
CA LEU A 134 -12.71 -0.17 5.92
C LEU A 134 -12.44 -1.52 6.62
N GLN A 135 -11.92 -2.52 5.90
CA GLN A 135 -11.60 -3.86 6.44
C GLN A 135 -10.56 -4.54 5.56
N ASP A 136 -9.82 -5.53 6.07
CA ASP A 136 -8.81 -6.26 5.28
C ASP A 136 -9.43 -6.94 4.04
N LEU A 137 -8.60 -7.19 3.01
CA LEU A 137 -9.01 -8.07 1.92
C LEU A 137 -9.32 -9.47 2.46
N PRO A 138 -10.17 -10.24 1.78
CA PRO A 138 -10.36 -11.64 2.11
C PRO A 138 -9.01 -12.34 2.19
N ASP A 139 -8.85 -13.11 3.26
CA ASP A 139 -7.73 -14.03 3.45
C ASP A 139 -6.35 -13.38 3.65
N SER A 140 -6.23 -12.04 3.62
CA SER A 140 -4.95 -11.32 3.75
C SER A 140 -4.45 -11.15 5.19
N SER A 141 -5.18 -11.69 6.17
CA SER A 141 -4.91 -11.54 7.60
C SER A 141 -4.22 -12.78 8.22
N GLY A 142 -3.63 -13.64 7.39
CA GLY A 142 -3.00 -14.90 7.80
C GLY A 142 -1.96 -15.36 6.79
N PRO A 143 -1.31 -16.52 7.03
CA PRO A 143 -0.43 -17.12 6.05
C PRO A 143 -1.18 -17.42 4.75
N LEU A 144 -0.46 -17.33 3.63
CA LEU A 144 -1.01 -17.64 2.32
C LEU A 144 -1.55 -19.09 2.28
N GLY A 145 -2.77 -19.27 1.79
CA GLY A 145 -3.42 -20.59 1.72
C GLY A 145 -4.05 -21.07 3.05
N GLU A 146 -3.73 -20.43 4.16
CA GLU A 146 -4.28 -20.74 5.49
C GLU A 146 -4.94 -19.52 6.15
N PRO A 147 -5.94 -18.89 5.51
CA PRO A 147 -6.61 -17.74 6.09
C PRO A 147 -7.32 -18.11 7.39
N ARG A 148 -7.18 -17.23 8.39
CA ARG A 148 -7.79 -17.43 9.71
C ARG A 148 -9.25 -17.01 9.72
N GLN A 149 -10.10 -17.82 10.34
CA GLN A 149 -11.48 -17.44 10.64
C GLN A 149 -11.57 -16.57 11.91
N LYS A 150 -10.95 -15.38 11.88
CA LYS A 150 -10.96 -14.43 13.02
C LYS A 150 -11.99 -13.30 12.87
N GLY A 151 -12.92 -13.45 11.93
CA GLY A 151 -14.03 -12.52 11.70
C GLY A 151 -13.71 -11.40 10.71
N ILE A 152 -14.57 -10.37 10.70
CA ILE A 152 -14.46 -9.22 9.80
C ILE A 152 -13.81 -8.07 10.56
N GLY A 153 -12.73 -7.51 10.01
CA GLY A 153 -12.00 -6.40 10.62
C GLY A 153 -10.79 -5.98 9.78
N HIS A 154 -10.07 -4.98 10.27
CA HIS A 154 -8.89 -4.41 9.60
C HIS A 154 -7.63 -4.69 10.43
N PHE A 155 -7.27 -5.97 10.50
CA PHE A 155 -6.26 -6.52 11.39
C PHE A 155 -4.83 -6.24 10.91
N THR A 156 -4.63 -6.10 9.59
CA THR A 156 -3.31 -5.82 9.02
C THR A 156 -2.91 -4.35 9.10
N LYS A 157 -3.87 -3.43 9.23
CA LYS A 157 -3.66 -1.96 9.19
C LYS A 157 -2.63 -1.47 10.20
N LEU A 158 -2.88 -1.76 11.48
CA LEU A 158 -2.04 -1.27 12.58
C LEU A 158 -0.63 -1.88 12.56
N PRO A 159 -0.46 -3.20 12.40
CA PRO A 159 0.86 -3.80 12.19
C PRO A 159 1.61 -3.17 11.01
N ARG A 160 0.95 -2.99 9.86
CA ARG A 160 1.53 -2.42 8.64
C ARG A 160 2.00 -0.98 8.84
N TRP A 161 1.13 -0.14 9.42
CA TRP A 161 1.48 1.22 9.79
C TRP A 161 2.68 1.27 10.76
N ALA A 162 2.66 0.43 11.79
CA ALA A 162 3.73 0.37 12.79
C ALA A 162 5.05 -0.12 12.18
N TYR A 163 5.00 -1.05 11.23
CA TYR A 163 6.16 -1.50 10.47
C TYR A 163 6.82 -0.33 9.73
N ASN A 164 6.02 0.54 9.10
CA ASN A 164 6.53 1.71 8.41
C ASN A 164 7.09 2.76 9.41
N ALA A 165 6.39 3.00 10.52
CA ALA A 165 6.85 3.90 11.58
C ALA A 165 8.17 3.44 12.21
N ALA A 166 8.32 2.15 12.53
CA ALA A 166 9.51 1.61 13.19
C ALA A 166 10.79 1.69 12.33
N ARG A 167 10.66 1.76 11.01
CA ARG A 167 11.80 1.91 10.08
C ARG A 167 12.19 3.37 9.85
N THR A 168 11.31 4.30 10.18
CA THR A 168 11.48 5.73 9.89
C THR A 168 12.64 6.36 10.65
N PRO A 169 12.91 6.07 11.94
CA PRO A 169 14.07 6.66 12.64
C PRO A 169 15.42 6.42 11.97
N LYS A 170 15.54 5.35 11.17
CA LYS A 170 16.77 5.04 10.43
C LYS A 170 16.82 5.69 9.04
N ARG A 171 15.65 6.02 8.47
CA ARG A 171 15.49 6.78 7.21
C ARG A 171 15.58 8.29 7.44
N SER A 172 15.23 8.72 8.66
CA SER A 172 15.10 10.11 9.09
C SER A 172 16.05 10.42 10.27
N PRO A 173 17.38 10.35 10.08
CA PRO A 173 18.35 10.45 11.18
C PRO A 173 18.35 11.82 11.89
N THR A 174 17.74 12.84 11.28
CA THR A 174 17.61 14.19 11.85
C THR A 174 16.50 14.31 12.89
N LEU A 175 15.58 13.34 12.96
CA LEU A 175 14.47 13.33 13.91
C LEU A 175 14.72 12.33 15.04
N SER A 176 14.35 12.73 16.26
CA SER A 176 14.41 11.81 17.40
C SER A 176 13.33 10.73 17.29
N VAL A 177 13.58 9.55 17.86
CA VAL A 177 12.57 8.47 17.91
C VAL A 177 11.29 8.97 18.61
N ALA A 178 11.42 9.75 19.68
CA ALA A 178 10.28 10.35 20.38
C ALA A 178 9.43 11.26 19.48
N THR A 179 10.09 12.08 18.63
CA THR A 179 9.39 12.93 17.65
C THR A 179 8.65 12.09 16.62
N ILE A 180 9.29 11.04 16.10
CA ILE A 180 8.69 10.15 15.10
C ILE A 180 7.50 9.40 15.68
N THR A 181 7.64 8.84 16.89
CA THR A 181 6.55 8.18 17.62
C THR A 181 5.38 9.13 17.85
N GLN A 182 5.65 10.39 18.24
CA GLN A 182 4.60 11.38 18.43
C GLN A 182 3.84 11.68 17.14
N ILE A 183 4.55 11.88 16.02
CA ILE A 183 3.94 12.12 14.70
C ILE A 183 3.13 10.91 14.25
N ALA A 184 3.67 9.70 14.43
CA ALA A 184 3.01 8.45 14.08
C ALA A 184 1.67 8.34 14.83
N LEU A 185 1.68 8.46 16.16
CA LEU A 185 0.48 8.34 16.98
C LEU A 185 -0.56 9.42 16.64
N SER A 186 -0.12 10.68 16.46
CA SER A 186 -1.05 11.77 16.14
C SER A 186 -1.70 11.62 14.77
N THR A 187 -0.94 11.21 13.76
CA THR A 187 -1.47 11.03 12.40
C THR A 187 -2.41 9.83 12.34
N LEU A 188 -2.07 8.71 12.97
CA LEU A 188 -2.95 7.54 13.07
C LEU A 188 -4.28 7.90 13.76
N GLN A 189 -4.23 8.64 14.87
CA GLN A 189 -5.44 9.06 15.57
C GLN A 189 -6.32 9.95 14.67
N GLN A 190 -5.72 10.95 14.00
CA GLN A 190 -6.44 11.87 13.12
C GLN A 190 -7.07 11.17 11.92
N THR A 191 -6.34 10.29 11.24
CA THR A 191 -6.87 9.54 10.09
C THR A 191 -7.99 8.60 10.50
N THR A 192 -7.84 7.91 11.64
CA THR A 192 -8.88 7.01 12.17
C THR A 192 -10.15 7.79 12.52
N LEU A 193 -10.04 8.91 13.25
CA LEU A 193 -11.18 9.74 13.60
C LEU A 193 -11.90 10.31 12.36
N ARG A 194 -11.13 10.73 11.34
CA ARG A 194 -11.68 11.23 10.07
C ARG A 194 -12.47 10.14 9.36
N LEU A 195 -11.95 8.92 9.29
CA LEU A 195 -12.63 7.79 8.65
C LEU A 195 -13.89 7.38 9.42
N GLN A 196 -13.82 7.32 10.76
CA GLN A 196 -14.96 6.98 11.61
C GLN A 196 -16.12 7.97 11.53
N LYS A 197 -15.85 9.24 11.22
CA LYS A 197 -16.87 10.26 11.09
C LYS A 197 -17.95 9.87 10.08
N ASP A 198 -17.51 9.29 8.95
CA ASP A 198 -18.39 8.87 7.86
C ASP A 198 -18.68 7.36 7.91
N HIS A 199 -17.84 6.58 8.59
CA HIS A 199 -17.95 5.12 8.72
C HIS A 199 -17.83 4.65 10.19
N PRO A 200 -18.90 4.77 11.01
CA PRO A 200 -18.84 4.42 12.44
C PRO A 200 -18.54 2.95 12.75
N SER A 201 -18.66 2.05 11.77
CA SER A 201 -18.32 0.63 11.88
C SER A 201 -16.81 0.37 11.93
N VAL A 202 -15.98 1.33 11.49
CA VAL A 202 -14.53 1.22 11.55
C VAL A 202 -14.05 1.21 13.00
N GLN A 203 -13.06 0.37 13.30
CA GLN A 203 -12.50 0.26 14.65
C GLN A 203 -11.94 1.61 15.14
N PRO A 204 -12.24 2.01 16.39
CA PRO A 204 -11.75 3.27 16.95
C PRO A 204 -10.27 3.22 17.22
N TYR A 205 -9.65 4.41 17.18
CA TYR A 205 -8.27 4.57 17.59
C TYR A 205 -8.07 4.03 19.01
N SER A 206 -6.99 3.26 19.19
CA SER A 206 -6.57 2.77 20.49
C SER A 206 -5.10 3.06 20.77
N ALA A 207 -4.85 3.84 21.82
CA ALA A 207 -3.50 4.21 22.24
C ALA A 207 -2.70 2.98 22.69
N THR A 208 -3.34 2.01 23.37
CA THR A 208 -2.74 0.72 23.73
C THR A 208 -2.36 -0.07 22.49
N GLN A 209 -3.26 -0.21 21.51
CA GLN A 209 -2.99 -1.00 20.32
C GLN A 209 -1.87 -0.39 19.48
N ALA A 210 -1.89 0.93 19.28
CA ALA A 210 -0.85 1.65 18.55
C ALA A 210 0.52 1.51 19.25
N SER A 211 0.55 1.66 20.57
CA SER A 211 1.77 1.54 21.37
C SER A 211 2.31 0.11 21.38
N PHE A 212 1.43 -0.90 21.47
CA PHE A 212 1.79 -2.31 21.35
C PHE A 212 2.50 -2.57 20.02
N TRP A 213 1.89 -2.18 18.89
CA TRP A 213 2.46 -2.45 17.57
C TRP A 213 3.76 -1.70 17.31
N LEU A 214 3.90 -0.44 17.74
CA LEU A 214 5.17 0.28 17.64
C LEU A 214 6.29 -0.41 18.41
N LYS A 215 6.00 -0.88 19.63
CA LYS A 215 6.96 -1.63 20.46
C LYS A 215 7.27 -2.99 19.84
N HIS A 216 6.25 -3.72 19.38
CA HIS A 216 6.38 -5.03 18.75
C HIS A 216 7.22 -4.96 17.47
N MET A 217 7.10 -3.87 16.70
CA MET A 217 7.90 -3.59 15.50
C MET A 217 9.28 -3.01 15.80
N ASN A 218 9.65 -2.85 17.08
CA ASN A 218 10.94 -2.35 17.56
C ASN A 218 11.28 -0.93 17.07
N ILE A 219 10.37 0.03 17.22
CA ILE A 219 10.63 1.44 16.86
C ILE A 219 11.89 2.03 17.53
N ASP A 220 12.21 1.56 18.74
CA ASP A 220 13.37 2.02 19.52
C ASP A 220 14.64 1.19 19.24
N PHE A 221 14.67 0.34 18.20
CA PHE A 221 15.81 -0.54 17.94
C PHE A 221 17.12 0.25 17.77
N PRO A 222 18.10 0.06 18.66
CA PRO A 222 19.34 0.86 18.65
C PRO A 222 20.32 0.40 17.56
N GLY A 223 20.16 -0.82 17.03
CA GLY A 223 21.12 -1.40 16.09
C GLY A 223 21.23 -0.66 14.76
N PRO A 224 22.36 -0.82 14.05
CA PRO A 224 22.57 -0.17 12.76
C PRO A 224 21.71 -0.83 11.67
N PHE A 225 21.14 -0.01 10.79
CA PHE A 225 20.63 -0.50 9.51
C PHE A 225 21.73 -0.34 8.46
N THR A 226 21.97 -1.40 7.70
CA THR A 226 22.71 -1.30 6.44
C THR A 226 22.02 -0.30 5.50
N LYS A 227 22.76 0.34 4.57
CA LYS A 227 22.14 1.19 3.53
C LYS A 227 21.01 0.44 2.79
N LYS A 228 21.20 -0.87 2.55
CA LYS A 228 20.19 -1.78 1.99
C LYS A 228 18.91 -1.81 2.81
N GLN A 229 18.99 -1.91 4.14
CA GLN A 229 17.82 -1.93 5.02
C GLN A 229 17.11 -0.56 5.11
N LYS A 230 17.85 0.55 5.04
CA LYS A 230 17.28 1.91 5.07
C LYS A 230 16.35 2.16 3.88
N HIS A 231 16.81 1.82 2.68
CA HIS A 231 16.09 2.08 1.43
C HIS A 231 15.29 0.89 0.91
N ARG A 232 15.21 -0.21 1.69
CA ARG A 232 14.37 -1.36 1.34
C ARG A 232 12.93 -0.94 1.16
N LEU A 233 12.28 -1.55 0.19
CA LEU A 233 10.85 -1.41 -0.04
C LEU A 233 10.05 -1.86 1.19
N ASN A 234 8.82 -1.37 1.32
CA ASN A 234 7.87 -1.85 2.29
C ASN A 234 7.36 -3.21 1.81
N GLU A 235 7.82 -4.27 2.48
CA GLU A 235 7.48 -5.67 2.17
C GLU A 235 6.66 -6.28 3.31
N PHE A 236 5.93 -5.46 4.08
CA PHE A 236 5.16 -5.94 5.24
C PHE A 236 4.23 -7.09 4.88
N ASP A 237 3.45 -6.97 3.80
CA ASP A 237 2.44 -7.97 3.44
C ASP A 237 3.07 -9.29 3.01
N VAL A 238 4.20 -9.23 2.30
CA VAL A 238 5.00 -10.42 1.95
C VAL A 238 5.51 -11.09 3.22
N PHE A 239 6.05 -10.34 4.18
CA PHE A 239 6.50 -10.91 5.45
C PHE A 239 5.35 -11.49 6.27
N ALA A 240 4.18 -10.84 6.28
CA ALA A 240 2.98 -11.37 6.93
C ALA A 240 2.53 -12.68 6.26
N ALA A 241 2.50 -12.73 4.93
CA ALA A 241 2.14 -13.93 4.15
C ALA A 241 3.09 -15.11 4.41
N GLN A 242 4.38 -14.83 4.60
CA GLN A 242 5.41 -15.80 4.98
C GLN A 242 5.38 -16.22 6.46
N GLY A 243 4.43 -15.72 7.25
CA GLY A 243 4.35 -15.97 8.68
C GLY A 243 5.47 -15.32 9.50
N GLY A 244 6.13 -14.30 8.94
CA GLY A 244 7.17 -13.53 9.61
C GLY A 244 6.64 -12.57 10.69
N TYR A 245 5.36 -12.21 10.60
CA TYR A 245 4.63 -11.44 11.61
C TYR A 245 3.32 -12.13 11.98
N ASP A 246 3.10 -12.35 13.27
CA ASP A 246 1.79 -12.71 13.78
C ASP A 246 0.98 -11.42 14.02
N ILE A 247 0.03 -11.12 13.12
CA ILE A 247 -0.84 -9.95 13.27
C ILE A 247 -1.79 -10.07 14.48
N TRP A 248 -1.79 -11.22 15.16
CA TRP A 248 -2.53 -11.49 16.39
C TRP A 248 -1.63 -11.61 17.62
N ALA A 249 -0.34 -11.24 17.51
CA ALA A 249 0.62 -11.33 18.62
C ALA A 249 0.15 -10.63 19.91
N TRP A 250 -0.77 -9.67 19.80
CA TRP A 250 -1.36 -8.99 20.95
C TRP A 250 -2.17 -9.92 21.87
N GLU A 251 -2.76 -11.02 21.36
CA GLU A 251 -3.61 -11.95 22.13
C GLU A 251 -2.83 -12.64 23.25
N ALA A 252 -1.51 -12.72 23.13
CA ALA A 252 -0.65 -13.24 24.19
C ALA A 252 -0.49 -12.27 25.37
N HIS A 253 -0.68 -10.96 25.13
CA HIS A 253 -0.37 -9.90 26.08
C HIS A 253 -1.63 -9.20 26.62
N TYR A 254 -2.70 -9.16 25.84
CA TYR A 254 -3.90 -8.41 26.19
C TYR A 254 -5.16 -9.26 26.08
N SER A 255 -5.99 -9.26 27.13
CA SER A 255 -7.32 -9.84 27.05
C SER A 255 -8.23 -8.97 26.17
N PRO A 256 -9.26 -9.54 25.51
CA PRO A 256 -10.23 -8.75 24.74
C PRO A 256 -10.88 -7.62 25.58
N LYS A 257 -11.09 -7.88 26.88
CA LYS A 257 -11.66 -6.88 27.80
C LYS A 257 -10.78 -5.64 27.93
N LEU A 258 -9.46 -5.80 28.02
CA LEU A 258 -8.53 -4.66 28.10
C LEU A 258 -8.32 -4.06 26.70
N TRP A 259 -8.09 -4.91 25.69
CA TRP A 259 -7.79 -4.50 24.32
C TRP A 259 -8.86 -3.60 23.70
N ASP A 260 -10.13 -3.87 23.98
CA ASP A 260 -11.28 -3.15 23.44
C ASP A 260 -11.83 -2.06 24.39
N SER A 261 -11.23 -1.90 25.58
CA SER A 261 -11.69 -0.97 26.62
C SER A 261 -11.63 0.49 26.17
N ILE A 262 -12.45 1.35 26.80
CA ILE A 262 -12.41 2.80 26.56
C ILE A 262 -11.09 3.38 27.08
N GLU A 263 -10.59 2.85 28.18
CA GLU A 263 -9.33 3.24 28.80
C GLU A 263 -8.14 3.01 27.84
N ALA A 264 -8.13 1.87 27.13
CA ALA A 264 -7.12 1.58 26.11
C ALA A 264 -7.13 2.57 24.93
N ARG A 265 -8.27 3.23 24.70
CA ARG A 265 -8.39 4.28 23.66
C ARG A 265 -7.75 5.59 24.08
N ILE A 266 -7.76 5.88 25.37
CA ILE A 266 -7.30 7.16 25.92
C ILE A 266 -5.79 7.14 26.16
N ALA A 267 -5.28 6.07 26.76
CA ALA A 267 -3.88 5.96 27.13
C ALA A 267 -3.36 4.53 26.96
N PRO A 268 -2.04 4.35 26.69
CA PRO A 268 -1.44 3.02 26.65
C PRO A 268 -1.59 2.33 28.01
N LEU A 269 -2.11 1.11 27.98
CA LEU A 269 -2.25 0.24 29.14
C LEU A 269 -1.21 -0.88 29.10
N GLU A 270 -0.75 -1.29 30.29
CA GLU A 270 0.13 -2.45 30.43
C GLU A 270 -0.62 -3.76 30.11
N PRO A 271 0.09 -4.78 29.60
CA PRO A 271 -0.43 -6.13 29.41
C PRO A 271 -1.11 -6.69 30.66
N ASP A 272 -2.31 -7.29 30.50
CA ASP A 272 -3.00 -8.03 31.56
C ASP A 272 -2.84 -9.55 31.45
N LEU A 273 -2.16 -10.02 30.40
CA LEU A 273 -1.75 -11.41 30.20
C LEU A 273 -0.21 -11.53 30.25
N ASP A 274 0.28 -12.75 30.47
CA ASP A 274 1.70 -13.02 30.76
C ASP A 274 2.58 -13.21 29.51
N GLY A 275 2.02 -13.12 28.30
CA GLY A 275 2.75 -13.32 27.05
C GLY A 275 3.04 -14.78 26.71
N THR A 276 2.52 -15.75 27.47
CA THR A 276 2.84 -17.17 27.28
C THR A 276 1.94 -17.88 26.27
N LEU A 277 0.85 -17.23 25.83
CA LEU A 277 0.00 -17.78 24.78
C LEU A 277 0.85 -17.99 23.53
N LYS A 278 0.84 -19.23 23.03
CA LYS A 278 1.58 -19.56 21.82
C LYS A 278 0.95 -18.83 20.64
N SER A 279 1.79 -18.20 19.82
CA SER A 279 1.36 -17.68 18.53
C SER A 279 0.74 -18.82 17.71
N GLU A 280 -0.41 -18.52 17.11
CA GLU A 280 -1.03 -19.39 16.12
C GLU A 280 -0.23 -19.38 14.79
N VAL A 281 0.69 -18.40 14.59
CA VAL A 281 1.61 -18.40 13.43
C VAL A 281 2.92 -19.01 13.91
N MET A 282 3.28 -20.16 13.38
CA MET A 282 4.69 -20.56 13.37
C MET A 282 5.24 -20.27 11.99
N TRP A 283 6.28 -19.43 11.96
CA TRP A 283 7.10 -19.06 10.80
C TRP A 283 7.07 -20.11 9.68
N CYS A 284 6.83 -19.71 8.42
CA CYS A 284 6.79 -20.65 7.30
C CYS A 284 8.21 -21.15 6.93
N GLY A 285 8.56 -22.26 7.55
CA GLY A 285 9.78 -23.07 7.57
C GLY A 285 10.49 -23.55 6.29
N MET A 286 11.17 -22.72 5.45
CA MET A 286 12.07 -23.08 4.29
C MET A 286 11.36 -23.58 2.98
N PRO A 287 12.07 -23.81 1.85
CA PRO A 287 12.60 -22.83 0.88
C PRO A 287 11.51 -22.10 0.05
N ASP A 288 10.23 -22.36 0.31
CA ASP A 288 9.07 -21.86 -0.44
C ASP A 288 8.71 -20.39 -0.16
N GLY A 289 9.51 -19.67 0.64
CA GLY A 289 9.33 -18.23 0.87
C GLY A 289 9.31 -17.42 -0.43
N CYS A 290 10.05 -17.86 -1.45
CA CYS A 290 10.01 -17.25 -2.79
C CYS A 290 8.65 -17.46 -3.48
N TYR A 291 8.04 -18.64 -3.34
CA TYR A 291 6.72 -18.92 -3.89
C TYR A 291 5.64 -18.11 -3.15
N VAL A 292 5.70 -18.04 -1.82
CA VAL A 292 4.77 -17.24 -1.01
C VAL A 292 4.88 -15.75 -1.35
N GLU A 293 6.09 -15.25 -1.54
CA GLU A 293 6.32 -13.86 -1.98
C GLU A 293 5.71 -13.59 -3.36
N TRP A 294 5.98 -14.48 -4.32
CA TRP A 294 5.42 -14.36 -5.67
C TRP A 294 3.90 -14.43 -5.67
N ALA A 295 3.33 -15.38 -4.93
CA ALA A 295 1.88 -15.55 -4.84
C ALA A 295 1.20 -14.40 -4.09
N ALA A 296 1.73 -13.94 -2.95
CA ALA A 296 1.18 -12.80 -2.21
C ALA A 296 1.12 -11.53 -3.08
N ARG A 297 2.14 -11.30 -3.93
CA ARG A 297 2.12 -10.23 -4.94
C ARG A 297 1.12 -10.51 -6.05
N GLY A 298 1.11 -11.74 -6.56
CA GLY A 298 0.25 -12.17 -7.66
C GLY A 298 -1.25 -12.05 -7.32
N ILE A 299 -1.64 -12.23 -6.06
CA ILE A 299 -3.04 -12.13 -5.61
C ILE A 299 -3.42 -10.76 -5.04
N GLY A 300 -2.48 -9.79 -5.02
CA GLY A 300 -2.76 -8.42 -4.61
C GLY A 300 -2.70 -8.15 -3.11
N TRP A 301 -1.93 -8.90 -2.33
CA TRP A 301 -1.76 -8.54 -0.91
C TRP A 301 -0.80 -7.37 -0.72
N GLU A 302 0.13 -7.15 -1.67
CA GLU A 302 1.06 -6.02 -1.64
C GLU A 302 0.49 -4.86 -2.49
N PRO A 303 0.15 -3.71 -1.89
CA PRO A 303 -0.34 -2.57 -2.66
C PRO A 303 0.80 -1.77 -3.29
N GLU A 304 0.48 -1.02 -4.34
CA GLU A 304 1.41 -0.10 -4.99
C GLU A 304 1.65 1.17 -4.16
N VAL A 305 0.65 1.55 -3.34
CA VAL A 305 0.71 2.71 -2.43
C VAL A 305 0.03 2.37 -1.10
N GLY A 306 0.56 2.89 0.00
CA GLY A 306 0.04 2.63 1.35
C GLY A 306 -1.35 3.22 1.63
N GLY A 307 -1.87 2.87 2.81
CA GLY A 307 -3.11 3.42 3.36
C GLY A 307 -2.99 4.90 3.75
N GLU A 308 -4.11 5.53 4.08
CA GLU A 308 -4.15 6.95 4.49
C GLU A 308 -3.24 7.23 5.69
N GLU A 309 -3.24 6.37 6.70
CA GLU A 309 -2.41 6.48 7.89
C GLU A 309 -0.91 6.41 7.58
N GLU A 310 -0.50 5.62 6.59
CA GLU A 310 0.90 5.53 6.17
C GLU A 310 1.31 6.77 5.38
N ILE A 311 0.49 7.20 4.43
CA ILE A 311 0.76 8.39 3.61
C ILE A 311 0.82 9.65 4.49
N GLN A 312 -0.16 9.85 5.37
CA GLN A 312 -0.21 11.01 6.25
C GLN A 312 0.98 11.03 7.22
N PHE A 313 1.31 9.89 7.83
CA PHE A 313 2.50 9.76 8.67
C PHE A 313 3.76 10.18 7.91
N LEU A 314 3.99 9.61 6.72
CA LEU A 314 5.19 9.87 5.94
C LEU A 314 5.26 11.31 5.41
N ALA A 315 4.13 11.90 5.03
CA ALA A 315 4.05 13.30 4.64
C ALA A 315 4.44 14.24 5.80
N GLU A 316 3.93 13.99 7.02
CA GLU A 316 4.32 14.77 8.19
C GLU A 316 5.79 14.60 8.57
N ILE A 317 6.36 13.40 8.38
CA ILE A 317 7.80 13.19 8.56
C ILE A 317 8.59 14.04 7.58
N ALA A 318 8.24 14.03 6.30
CA ALA A 318 8.93 14.82 5.28
C ALA A 318 8.87 16.33 5.56
N VAL A 319 7.72 16.81 6.03
CA VAL A 319 7.56 18.19 6.49
C VAL A 319 8.48 18.47 7.67
N LYS A 320 8.44 17.61 8.70
CA LYS A 320 9.23 17.83 9.92
C LYS A 320 10.73 17.85 9.65
N GLU A 321 11.21 17.01 8.74
CA GLU A 321 12.61 16.99 8.29
C GLU A 321 13.01 18.32 7.64
N THR A 322 12.10 19.00 6.96
CA THR A 322 12.42 20.18 6.13
C THR A 322 12.13 21.53 6.81
N GLU A 323 11.41 21.55 7.94
CA GLU A 323 11.01 22.77 8.66
C GLU A 323 12.17 23.71 9.03
N SER A 324 13.34 23.17 9.37
CA SER A 324 14.45 23.96 9.93
C SER A 324 15.59 24.18 8.94
N ILE A 325 15.36 23.93 7.65
CA ILE A 325 16.45 23.83 6.67
C ILE A 325 16.46 25.01 5.71
N GLU A 326 17.62 25.67 5.67
CA GLU A 326 17.90 26.72 4.70
C GLU A 326 18.00 26.15 3.29
N VAL A 327 17.50 26.93 2.33
CA VAL A 327 17.57 26.58 0.91
C VAL A 327 19.02 26.35 0.50
N GLY A 328 19.30 25.19 -0.09
CA GLY A 328 20.64 24.82 -0.55
C GLY A 328 21.49 24.06 0.45
N ASN A 329 21.09 23.96 1.73
CA ASN A 329 21.74 23.11 2.73
C ASN A 329 21.02 21.75 2.88
N TRP A 330 20.75 21.10 1.74
CA TRP A 330 20.02 19.84 1.69
C TRP A 330 20.97 18.65 1.76
N ASP A 331 20.76 17.80 2.75
CA ASP A 331 21.24 16.43 2.76
C ASP A 331 20.48 15.56 1.75
N TYR A 332 21.10 15.30 0.59
CA TYR A 332 20.54 14.47 -0.48
C TYR A 332 20.65 12.95 -0.20
N GLU A 333 21.07 12.53 1.00
CA GLU A 333 20.78 11.17 1.48
C GLU A 333 19.32 11.03 1.98
N MET A 334 18.63 12.14 2.25
CA MET A 334 17.23 12.14 2.70
C MET A 334 16.25 12.45 1.57
N ARG A 335 15.15 11.67 1.51
CA ARG A 335 14.18 11.77 0.42
C ARG A 335 13.36 13.05 0.43
N SER A 336 13.05 13.60 1.59
CA SER A 336 12.34 14.89 1.73
C SER A 336 13.14 16.03 1.13
N HIS A 337 14.45 16.01 1.33
CA HIS A 337 15.39 16.99 0.80
C HIS A 337 15.59 16.86 -0.70
N LEU A 338 15.66 15.62 -1.21
CA LEU A 338 15.66 15.35 -2.65
C LEU A 338 14.42 15.98 -3.32
N LEU A 339 13.24 15.72 -2.77
CA LEU A 339 11.98 16.27 -3.28
C LEU A 339 11.93 17.80 -3.18
N LEU A 340 12.34 18.36 -2.04
CA LEU A 340 12.40 19.82 -1.85
C LEU A 340 13.35 20.48 -2.85
N GLY A 341 14.44 19.79 -3.20
CA GLY A 341 15.38 20.26 -4.21
C GLY A 341 14.81 20.27 -5.62
N VAL A 342 14.04 19.24 -5.99
CA VAL A 342 13.30 19.24 -7.26
C VAL A 342 12.26 20.36 -7.28
N MET A 343 11.49 20.54 -6.18
CA MET A 343 10.51 21.62 -6.06
C MET A 343 11.15 23.00 -6.25
N HIS A 344 12.26 23.27 -5.57
CA HIS A 344 12.95 24.55 -5.65
C HIS A 344 13.54 24.83 -7.03
N ALA A 345 14.02 23.79 -7.73
CA ALA A 345 14.57 23.92 -9.08
C ALA A 345 13.55 24.44 -10.09
N VAL A 346 12.25 24.20 -9.87
CA VAL A 346 11.16 24.70 -10.74
C VAL A 346 11.14 26.23 -10.81
N PHE A 347 11.53 26.92 -9.74
CA PHE A 347 11.46 28.39 -9.63
C PHE A 347 12.75 29.11 -10.07
N GLN A 348 13.76 28.37 -10.57
CA GLN A 348 15.04 28.95 -10.93
C GLN A 348 15.07 29.46 -12.38
N THR A 349 15.70 30.62 -12.59
CA THR A 349 15.86 31.22 -13.92
C THR A 349 16.72 30.40 -14.87
N GLU A 350 17.78 29.75 -14.34
CA GLU A 350 18.61 28.78 -15.06
C GLU A 350 18.21 27.35 -14.67
N ARG A 351 16.93 27.00 -14.88
CA ARG A 351 16.32 25.75 -14.41
C ARG A 351 17.16 24.50 -14.71
N GLU A 352 17.56 24.31 -15.95
CA GLU A 352 18.31 23.10 -16.37
C GLU A 352 19.70 23.03 -15.73
N LYS A 353 20.36 24.16 -15.49
CA LYS A 353 21.63 24.19 -14.75
C LYS A 353 21.45 23.82 -13.28
N HIS A 354 20.34 24.22 -12.67
CA HIS A 354 20.01 23.82 -11.29
C HIS A 354 19.64 22.35 -11.18
N VAL A 355 18.95 21.81 -12.19
CA VAL A 355 18.66 20.38 -12.32
C VAL A 355 19.96 19.58 -12.47
N GLU A 356 20.90 20.03 -13.30
CA GLU A 356 22.20 19.37 -13.44
C GLU A 356 23.01 19.41 -12.13
N GLY A 357 23.04 20.55 -11.44
CA GLY A 357 23.66 20.66 -10.12
C GLY A 357 22.97 19.84 -9.03
N LEU A 358 21.65 19.63 -9.13
CA LEU A 358 20.92 18.69 -8.27
C LEU A 358 21.35 17.27 -8.60
N LYS A 359 21.30 16.85 -9.87
CA LYS A 359 21.70 15.54 -10.34
C LYS A 359 23.07 15.14 -9.83
N GLN A 360 24.07 16.00 -9.99
CA GLN A 360 25.42 15.74 -9.50
C GLN A 360 25.44 15.43 -8.00
N ARG A 361 24.72 16.21 -7.18
CA ARG A 361 24.67 16.00 -5.72
C ARG A 361 23.92 14.75 -5.30
N ILE A 362 22.91 14.33 -6.07
CA ILE A 362 22.21 13.05 -5.85
C ILE A 362 23.12 11.87 -6.21
N VAL A 363 23.87 11.96 -7.30
CA VAL A 363 24.86 10.94 -7.67
C VAL A 363 25.95 10.83 -6.59
N GLU A 364 26.43 11.96 -6.08
CA GLU A 364 27.43 12.01 -5.00
C GLU A 364 26.93 11.39 -3.68
N SER A 365 25.62 11.44 -3.38
CA SER A 365 25.04 10.77 -2.21
C SER A 365 25.03 9.25 -2.33
N GLY A 366 25.18 8.73 -3.56
CA GLY A 366 25.28 7.30 -3.86
C GLY A 366 23.96 6.55 -3.70
N ILE A 367 22.83 7.27 -3.67
CA ILE A 367 21.48 6.69 -3.60
C ILE A 367 21.00 6.16 -4.95
N TYR A 368 21.29 6.91 -6.01
CA TYR A 368 20.93 6.58 -7.39
C TYR A 368 22.20 6.54 -8.24
N ASP A 369 22.19 5.76 -9.33
CA ASP A 369 23.22 5.91 -10.36
C ASP A 369 22.86 7.03 -11.33
N GLU A 370 23.86 7.53 -12.06
CA GLU A 370 23.71 8.69 -12.94
C GLU A 370 22.58 8.56 -13.96
N ILE A 371 22.35 7.35 -14.50
CA ILE A 371 21.28 7.07 -15.45
C ILE A 371 19.91 7.14 -14.75
N LYS A 372 19.77 6.50 -13.58
CA LYS A 372 18.53 6.51 -12.81
C LYS A 372 18.19 7.87 -12.21
N VAL A 373 19.18 8.71 -11.88
CA VAL A 373 18.91 10.05 -11.35
C VAL A 373 18.16 10.90 -12.35
N GLU A 374 18.56 10.88 -13.62
CA GLU A 374 17.91 11.66 -14.67
C GLU A 374 16.42 11.27 -14.80
N GLN A 375 16.17 9.96 -14.94
CA GLN A 375 14.83 9.43 -15.03
C GLN A 375 14.00 9.80 -13.80
N TRP A 376 14.56 9.59 -12.60
CA TRP A 376 13.89 9.90 -11.34
C TRP A 376 13.52 11.38 -11.24
N ILE A 377 14.44 12.30 -11.53
CA ILE A 377 14.15 13.75 -11.50
C ILE A 377 13.02 14.07 -12.48
N GLN A 378 13.08 13.53 -13.69
CA GLN A 378 12.07 13.78 -14.71
C GLN A 378 10.68 13.30 -14.28
N GLU A 379 10.59 12.10 -13.71
CA GLU A 379 9.33 11.56 -13.20
C GLU A 379 8.79 12.37 -12.01
N VAL A 380 9.67 12.80 -11.09
CA VAL A 380 9.25 13.62 -9.94
C VAL A 380 8.74 14.97 -10.42
N ARG A 381 9.41 15.56 -11.42
CA ARG A 381 8.99 16.82 -12.05
C ARG A 381 7.60 16.72 -12.65
N VAL A 382 7.28 15.64 -13.36
CA VAL A 382 5.94 15.47 -13.96
C VAL A 382 4.85 15.51 -12.89
N VAL A 383 5.12 14.98 -11.70
CA VAL A 383 4.17 15.00 -10.57
C VAL A 383 4.14 16.37 -9.88
N ILE A 384 5.30 16.99 -9.63
CA ILE A 384 5.42 18.20 -8.80
C ILE A 384 5.09 19.49 -9.56
N GLU A 385 5.47 19.59 -10.84
CA GLU A 385 5.31 20.82 -11.63
C GLU A 385 3.87 21.35 -11.68
N PRO A 386 2.81 20.54 -11.85
CA PRO A 386 1.43 21.02 -11.86
C PRO A 386 1.01 21.74 -10.56
N TYR A 387 1.56 21.37 -9.41
CA TYR A 387 1.32 22.05 -8.14
C TYR A 387 2.04 23.40 -8.08
N MET A 388 3.22 23.49 -8.69
CA MET A 388 4.05 24.70 -8.72
C MET A 388 3.57 25.73 -9.74
N GLN A 389 2.96 25.30 -10.85
CA GLN A 389 2.46 26.20 -11.91
C GLN A 389 1.43 27.22 -11.41
N LYS A 390 0.78 26.94 -10.27
CA LYS A 390 -0.16 27.86 -9.62
C LYS A 390 0.54 28.96 -8.82
N LEU A 391 1.87 28.92 -8.70
CA LEU A 391 2.69 29.82 -7.91
C LEU A 391 3.65 30.59 -8.80
N GLU A 392 3.68 31.92 -8.67
CA GLU A 392 4.59 32.77 -9.45
C GLU A 392 6.03 32.76 -8.91
N VAL A 393 6.19 32.50 -7.61
CA VAL A 393 7.48 32.56 -6.90
C VAL A 393 7.59 31.43 -5.87
N TRP A 394 8.83 31.07 -5.53
CA TRP A 394 9.11 30.12 -4.45
C TRP A 394 8.47 30.60 -3.14
N PRO A 395 7.75 29.75 -2.40
CA PRO A 395 7.07 30.21 -1.19
C PRO A 395 8.07 30.75 -0.15
N PRO A 396 7.85 31.98 0.37
CA PRO A 396 8.86 32.69 1.15
C PRO A 396 8.98 32.18 2.59
N THR A 397 7.90 31.61 3.14
CA THR A 397 7.86 31.12 4.53
C THR A 397 8.16 29.63 4.59
N VAL A 398 8.58 29.13 5.76
CA VAL A 398 8.72 27.68 5.98
C VAL A 398 7.35 27.03 5.92
N GLU A 399 6.35 27.67 6.51
CA GLU A 399 4.98 27.19 6.66
C GLU A 399 4.33 26.92 5.30
N ASP A 400 4.49 27.84 4.34
CA ASP A 400 3.92 27.67 2.99
C ASP A 400 4.62 26.54 2.23
N ARG A 401 5.95 26.42 2.36
CA ARG A 401 6.73 25.33 1.74
C ARG A 401 6.32 23.98 2.32
N SER A 402 6.20 23.90 3.64
CA SER A 402 5.74 22.73 4.37
C SER A 402 4.30 22.35 4.00
N GLY A 403 3.41 23.34 3.90
CA GLY A 403 2.02 23.14 3.47
C GLY A 403 1.93 22.57 2.04
N LEU A 404 2.75 23.09 1.14
CA LEU A 404 2.82 22.63 -0.25
C LEU A 404 3.41 21.23 -0.38
N LEU A 405 4.51 20.93 0.32
CA LEU A 405 5.10 19.60 0.36
C LEU A 405 4.11 18.57 0.92
N ARG A 406 3.43 18.89 2.02
CA ARG A 406 2.39 18.04 2.62
C ARG A 406 1.27 17.73 1.63
N HIS A 407 0.79 18.75 0.92
CA HIS A 407 -0.30 18.59 -0.04
C HIS A 407 0.11 17.65 -1.19
N ILE A 408 1.30 17.86 -1.77
CA ILE A 408 1.84 17.00 -2.83
C ILE A 408 1.96 15.56 -2.35
N LEU A 409 2.56 15.35 -1.17
CA LEU A 409 2.82 14.01 -0.64
C LEU A 409 1.53 13.29 -0.20
N THR A 410 0.52 14.02 0.24
CA THR A 410 -0.79 13.44 0.55
C THR A 410 -1.46 12.86 -0.70
N GLU A 411 -1.35 13.54 -1.84
CA GLU A 411 -1.93 13.07 -3.11
C GLU A 411 -1.01 12.11 -3.88
N ASN A 412 0.30 12.15 -3.58
CA ASN A 412 1.33 11.40 -4.30
C ASN A 412 2.32 10.74 -3.33
N GLY A 413 1.80 9.95 -2.39
CA GLY A 413 2.62 9.33 -1.33
C GLY A 413 3.80 8.50 -1.88
N GLN A 414 3.66 7.93 -3.08
CA GLN A 414 4.71 7.17 -3.76
C GLN A 414 6.00 7.97 -3.97
N LEU A 415 5.94 9.31 -3.96
CA LEU A 415 7.10 10.18 -4.07
C LEU A 415 8.07 10.05 -2.91
N PHE A 416 7.58 9.72 -1.71
CA PHE A 416 8.40 9.69 -0.50
C PHE A 416 8.58 8.29 0.07
N ALA A 417 7.57 7.43 -0.05
CA ALA A 417 7.65 6.08 0.48
C ALA A 417 8.37 5.11 -0.46
N GLY A 418 8.94 4.04 0.11
CA GLY A 418 9.50 2.93 -0.66
C GLY A 418 8.46 1.85 -0.92
N TRP A 419 7.35 2.14 -1.61
CA TRP A 419 6.44 1.08 -2.05
C TRP A 419 6.91 0.48 -3.38
N ARG A 420 6.49 -0.76 -3.63
CA ARG A 420 6.79 -1.45 -4.88
C ARG A 420 5.65 -1.19 -5.87
N LEU A 421 5.99 -0.69 -7.05
CA LEU A 421 5.02 -0.64 -8.15
C LEU A 421 5.02 -1.97 -8.90
N SER A 422 3.88 -2.32 -9.49
CA SER A 422 3.83 -3.42 -10.44
C SER A 422 4.73 -3.13 -11.63
N ASP A 423 5.43 -4.14 -12.15
CA ASP A 423 6.25 -4.03 -13.35
C ASP A 423 5.41 -3.64 -14.60
N THR A 424 4.09 -3.83 -14.54
CA THR A 424 3.16 -3.41 -15.59
C THR A 424 2.52 -2.04 -15.35
N SER A 425 2.78 -1.42 -14.20
CA SER A 425 2.28 -0.08 -13.91
C SER A 425 2.81 0.91 -14.94
N LYS A 426 1.90 1.66 -15.54
CA LYS A 426 2.24 2.73 -16.51
C LYS A 426 2.48 4.07 -15.81
N GLU A 427 2.44 4.07 -14.49
CA GLU A 427 2.68 5.22 -13.63
C GLU A 427 4.17 5.36 -13.29
N PHE A 428 4.57 6.49 -12.70
CA PHE A 428 5.96 6.84 -12.39
C PHE A 428 6.64 5.91 -11.38
N ASP A 429 7.88 5.48 -11.62
CA ASP A 429 8.69 4.62 -10.75
C ASP A 429 9.82 5.36 -10.02
N PHE A 430 9.61 5.59 -8.73
CA PHE A 430 10.57 6.33 -7.90
C PHE A 430 11.61 5.44 -7.18
N GLN A 431 11.77 4.19 -7.60
CA GLN A 431 12.65 3.22 -6.93
C GLN A 431 14.12 3.65 -6.89
N LEU A 432 14.64 3.68 -5.66
CA LEU A 432 16.06 3.84 -5.36
C LEU A 432 16.86 2.63 -5.87
N LYS A 433 18.15 2.79 -6.16
CA LYS A 433 18.97 1.68 -6.66
C LYS A 433 18.99 0.52 -5.63
N PRO A 434 18.64 -0.72 -6.02
CA PRO A 434 18.98 -1.89 -5.20
C PRO A 434 20.49 -2.03 -5.25
N LYS A 435 21.15 -2.07 -4.08
CA LYS A 435 22.58 -2.33 -4.02
C LYS A 435 22.83 -3.83 -4.05
N GLU A 436 23.68 -4.26 -4.98
CA GLU A 436 24.25 -5.63 -5.08
C GLU A 436 24.78 -6.12 -3.73
#